data_AF-A0A964GD86-F1
#
_entry.id   AF-A0A964GD86-F1
#
_cell.length_a   1.000
_cell.length_b   1.000
_cell.length_c   1.000
_cell.angle_alpha   90.00
_cell.angle_beta   90.00
_cell.angle_gamma   90.00
#
_symmetry.space_group_name_H-M   'P 1'
#
loop_
_entity.id
_entity.type
_entity.pdbx_description
1 polymer ?
#
loop_
_entity_poly.entity_id
_entity_poly.type
_entity_poly.pdbx_seq_one_letter_code
_entity_poly.pdbx_strand_id
1 'polypeptide(L)'
;MVTTNARKRIESIERDIIPSMFVGILSKDELWLKHTLEKTLPALQARALHLADECKKNGECKENDVMCDEDRIRALFEETRSKLMREHLTRERHSRFHH
;
A
#
# COMPACT_ATOMS: atom_id res chain seq x y z
N MET A 1 -23.43 -8.84 10.16
CA MET A 1 -22.82 -8.62 8.83
C MET A 1 -22.35 -7.18 8.77
N VAL A 2 -21.05 -6.93 8.92
CA VAL A 2 -20.52 -5.56 8.77
C VAL A 2 -20.40 -5.32 7.27
N THR A 3 -21.34 -4.60 6.68
CA THR A 3 -21.14 -3.98 5.36
C THR A 3 -20.01 -2.97 5.54
N THR A 4 -18.77 -3.40 5.33
CA THR A 4 -17.64 -2.49 5.31
C THR A 4 -17.78 -1.63 4.07
N ASN A 5 -18.25 -0.40 4.26
CA ASN A 5 -18.39 0.58 3.20
C ASN A 5 -17.02 0.81 2.52
N ALA A 6 -17.01 1.22 1.25
CA ALA A 6 -15.80 1.29 0.45
C ALA A 6 -14.74 2.20 1.10
N ARG A 7 -15.19 3.29 1.72
CA ARG A 7 -14.36 4.20 2.53
C ARG A 7 -13.61 3.51 3.67
N LYS A 8 -14.28 2.72 4.51
CA LYS A 8 -13.64 2.00 5.63
C LYS A 8 -12.61 0.99 5.15
N ARG A 9 -12.82 0.42 3.95
CA ARG A 9 -11.87 -0.51 3.34
C ARG A 9 -10.61 0.23 2.87
N ILE A 10 -10.74 1.44 2.31
CA ILE A 10 -9.58 2.31 2.01
C ILE A 10 -8.86 2.67 3.31
N GLU A 11 -9.60 3.11 4.33
CA GLU A 11 -9.02 3.48 5.63
C GLU A 11 -8.21 2.34 6.25
N SER A 12 -8.71 1.10 6.23
CA SER A 12 -7.98 -0.07 6.73
C SER A 12 -6.73 -0.39 5.89
N ILE A 13 -6.77 -0.16 4.57
CA ILE A 13 -5.57 -0.28 3.73
C ILE A 13 -4.49 0.69 4.21
N GLU A 14 -4.85 1.93 4.50
CA GLU A 14 -3.91 2.97 4.91
C GLU A 14 -3.41 2.83 6.34
N ARG A 15 -4.30 2.45 7.27
CA ARG A 15 -4.00 2.43 8.71
C ARG A 15 -3.48 1.09 9.21
N ASP A 16 -3.86 0.00 8.56
CA ASP A 16 -3.50 -1.35 9.01
C ASP A 16 -2.54 -2.02 8.02
N ILE A 17 -2.95 -2.10 6.75
CA ILE A 17 -2.21 -2.91 5.76
C ILE A 17 -0.86 -2.29 5.42
N ILE A 18 -0.82 -1.01 5.04
CA ILE A 18 0.45 -0.34 4.67
C ILE A 18 1.46 -0.37 5.85
N PRO A 19 1.10 0.02 7.09
CA PRO A 19 2.01 -0.07 8.22
C PRO A 19 2.49 -1.48 8.51
N SER A 20 1.62 -2.49 8.37
CA SER A 20 1.99 -3.90 8.59
C SER A 20 3.09 -4.40 7.66
N MET A 21 3.26 -3.80 6.47
CA MET A 21 4.34 -4.14 5.55
C MET A 21 5.72 -3.75 6.08
N PHE A 22 5.78 -2.76 6.97
CA PHE A 22 7.04 -2.31 7.59
C PHE A 22 7.30 -3.02 8.92
N VAL A 23 6.29 -3.62 9.53
CA VAL A 23 6.44 -4.39 10.77
C VAL A 23 7.27 -5.64 10.52
N GLY A 24 8.37 -5.78 11.26
CA GLY A 24 9.27 -6.91 11.10
C GLY A 24 9.89 -6.97 9.71
N ILE A 25 9.99 -5.85 8.99
CA ILE A 25 10.57 -5.84 7.65
C ILE A 25 11.96 -6.46 7.67
N LEU A 26 12.78 -6.17 8.69
CA LEU A 26 14.12 -6.72 8.91
C LEU A 26 14.15 -8.26 8.98
N SER A 27 13.06 -8.90 9.38
CA SER A 27 12.94 -10.37 9.44
C SER A 27 12.29 -10.97 8.18
N LYS A 28 11.86 -10.16 7.20
CA LYS A 28 11.37 -10.64 5.90
C LYS A 28 12.53 -10.99 4.99
N ASP A 29 12.38 -12.02 4.17
CA ASP A 29 13.37 -12.39 3.18
C ASP A 29 13.28 -11.50 1.92
N GLU A 30 14.30 -11.62 1.06
CA GLU A 30 14.39 -10.86 -0.19
C GLU A 30 13.27 -11.21 -1.18
N LEU A 31 12.86 -12.48 -1.20
CA LEU A 31 11.75 -12.95 -2.03
C LEU A 31 10.44 -12.26 -1.66
N TRP A 32 10.16 -12.13 -0.36
CA TRP A 32 8.99 -11.40 0.13
C TRP A 32 9.03 -9.92 -0.28
N LEU A 33 10.19 -9.25 -0.16
CA LEU A 33 10.37 -7.85 -0.55
C LEU A 33 10.11 -7.65 -2.05
N LYS A 34 10.73 -8.47 -2.89
CA LYS A 34 10.55 -8.42 -4.34
C LYS A 34 9.10 -8.68 -4.74
N HIS A 35 8.49 -9.73 -4.19
CA HIS A 35 7.08 -10.05 -4.43
C HIS A 35 6.15 -8.92 -4.00
N THR A 36 6.43 -8.30 -2.86
CA THR A 36 5.63 -7.19 -2.33
C THR A 36 5.72 -5.96 -3.24
N LEU A 37 6.91 -5.61 -3.72
CA LEU A 37 7.14 -4.49 -4.63
C LEU A 37 6.53 -4.71 -6.02
N GLU A 38 6.63 -5.92 -6.57
CA GLU A 38 6.23 -6.22 -7.95
C GLU A 38 4.75 -6.61 -8.08
N LYS A 39 4.16 -7.23 -7.04
CA LYS A 39 2.80 -7.79 -7.10
C LYS A 39 1.87 -7.21 -6.06
N THR A 40 2.22 -7.30 -4.78
CA THR A 40 1.30 -6.97 -3.68
C THR A 40 0.93 -5.49 -3.66
N LEU A 41 1.93 -4.59 -3.73
CA LEU A 41 1.69 -3.15 -3.71
C LEU A 41 0.86 -2.67 -4.91
N PRO A 42 1.21 -3.01 -6.18
CA PRO A 42 0.39 -2.65 -7.33
C PRO A 42 -1.05 -3.17 -7.24
N ALA A 43 -1.24 -4.41 -6.78
CA ALA A 43 -2.57 -4.98 -6.62
C ALA A 43 -3.41 -4.25 -5.55
N LEU A 44 -2.78 -3.88 -4.43
CA LEU A 44 -3.44 -3.08 -3.39
C LEU A 44 -3.75 -1.66 -3.85
N GLN A 45 -2.86 -1.04 -4.62
CA GLN A 45 -3.10 0.28 -5.19
C GLN A 45 -4.30 0.26 -6.14
N ALA A 46 -4.35 -0.70 -7.06
CA ALA A 46 -5.48 -0.88 -7.96
C ALA A 46 -6.79 -1.09 -7.19
N ARG A 47 -6.74 -1.88 -6.11
CA ARG A 47 -7.90 -2.11 -5.24
C ARG A 47 -8.33 -0.84 -4.50
N ALA A 48 -7.40 -0.05 -3.98
CA ALA A 48 -7.70 1.20 -3.29
C ALA A 48 -8.33 2.23 -4.25
N LEU A 49 -7.79 2.35 -5.47
CA LEU A 49 -8.37 3.20 -6.52
C LEU A 49 -9.77 2.73 -6.92
N HIS A 50 -9.98 1.43 -7.06
CA HIS A 50 -11.30 0.88 -7.34
C HIS A 50 -12.31 1.19 -6.23
N LEU A 51 -11.91 1.04 -4.95
CA LEU A 51 -12.75 1.39 -3.81
C LEU A 51 -13.07 2.89 -3.77
N ALA A 52 -12.13 3.75 -4.18
CA ALA A 52 -12.37 5.19 -4.23
C ALA A 52 -13.43 5.53 -5.29
N ASP A 53 -13.35 4.90 -6.46
CA ASP A 53 -14.37 5.00 -7.52
C ASP A 53 -15.74 4.46 -7.05
N GLU A 54 -15.77 3.30 -6.37
CA GLU A 54 -17.00 2.76 -5.76
C GLU A 54 -17.58 3.72 -4.71
N CYS A 55 -16.75 4.36 -3.88
CA CYS A 55 -17.22 5.32 -2.87
C CYS A 55 -17.90 6.53 -3.51
N LYS A 56 -17.32 7.05 -4.60
CA LYS A 56 -17.89 8.17 -5.37
C LYS A 56 -19.22 7.77 -6.01
N LYS A 57 -19.29 6.59 -6.64
CA LYS A 57 -20.50 6.07 -7.30
C LYS A 57 -21.64 5.80 -6.34
N ASN A 58 -21.35 5.28 -5.15
CA ASN A 58 -22.35 4.94 -4.14
C ASN A 58 -22.78 6.15 -3.30
N GLY A 59 -22.22 7.35 -3.53
CA GLY A 59 -22.50 8.55 -2.73
C GLY A 59 -22.02 8.45 -1.28
N GLU A 60 -21.12 7.51 -0.98
CA GLU A 60 -20.53 7.32 0.35
C GLU A 60 -19.50 8.41 0.69
N CYS A 61 -18.96 9.07 -0.34
CA CYS A 61 -17.95 10.10 -0.24
C CYS A 61 -18.47 11.43 -0.81
N LYS A 62 -18.23 12.53 -0.09
CA LYS A 62 -18.49 13.88 -0.60
C LYS A 62 -17.44 14.23 -1.66
N GLU A 63 -17.73 15.17 -2.56
CA GLU A 63 -16.81 15.59 -3.64
C GLU A 63 -15.40 15.97 -3.15
N ASN A 64 -15.26 16.41 -1.89
CA ASN A 64 -13.98 16.78 -1.27
C ASN A 64 -13.48 15.77 -0.22
N ASP A 65 -13.95 14.52 -0.25
CA ASP A 65 -13.47 13.50 0.68
C ASP A 65 -12.06 13.06 0.29
N VAL A 66 -11.08 13.60 1.03
CA VAL A 66 -9.64 13.31 0.89
C VAL A 66 -9.37 11.81 0.88
N MET A 67 -10.20 10.98 1.53
CA MET A 67 -10.01 9.53 1.54
C MET A 67 -10.18 8.88 0.17
N CYS A 68 -10.98 9.47 -0.73
CA CYS A 68 -11.21 8.95 -2.09
C CYS A 68 -10.55 9.80 -3.18
N ASP A 69 -9.59 10.64 -2.79
CA ASP A 69 -8.71 11.34 -3.71
C ASP A 69 -7.73 10.33 -4.34
N GLU A 70 -7.85 10.16 -5.65
CA GLU A 70 -7.05 9.20 -6.42
C GLU A 70 -5.56 9.59 -6.46
N ASP A 71 -5.26 10.89 -6.51
CA ASP A 71 -3.89 11.38 -6.54
C ASP A 71 -3.23 11.18 -5.18
N ARG A 72 -3.96 11.41 -4.08
CA ARG A 72 -3.47 11.08 -2.74
C ARG A 72 -3.22 9.58 -2.56
N ILE A 73 -4.14 8.73 -3.01
CA ILE A 73 -3.98 7.28 -2.95
C ILE A 73 -2.72 6.88 -3.74
N ARG A 74 -2.54 7.39 -4.97
CA ARG A 74 -1.34 7.11 -5.78
C ARG A 74 -0.06 7.56 -5.07
N ALA A 75 -0.03 8.77 -4.53
CA ALA A 75 1.11 9.31 -3.81
C ALA A 75 1.47 8.45 -2.59
N LEU A 76 0.48 7.99 -1.82
CA LEU A 76 0.70 7.11 -0.66
C LEU A 76 1.35 5.78 -1.06
N PHE A 77 0.87 5.15 -2.13
CA PHE A 77 1.44 3.89 -2.63
C PHE A 77 2.84 4.10 -3.23
N GLU A 78 3.10 5.22 -3.90
CA GLU A 78 4.42 5.57 -4.42
C GLU A 78 5.44 5.84 -3.31
N GLU A 79 5.04 6.55 -2.25
CA GLU A 79 5.87 6.77 -1.07
C GLU A 79 6.19 5.43 -0.39
N THR A 80 5.19 4.57 -0.22
CA THR A 80 5.33 3.23 0.35
C THR A 80 6.30 2.38 -0.46
N ARG A 81 6.13 2.36 -1.78
CA ARG A 81 7.05 1.67 -2.72
C ARG A 81 8.47 2.19 -2.59
N SER A 82 8.65 3.51 -2.53
CA SER A 82 9.96 4.15 -2.42
C SER A 82 10.66 3.83 -1.09
N LYS A 83 9.91 3.67 0.00
CA LYS A 83 10.47 3.20 1.28
C LYS A 83 10.90 1.73 1.19
N LEU A 84 10.03 0.84 0.72
CA LEU A 84 10.36 -0.59 0.57
C LEU A 84 11.51 -0.84 -0.41
N MET A 85 11.60 -0.05 -1.49
CA MET A 85 12.71 -0.14 -2.45
C MET A 85 14.05 0.25 -1.82
N ARG A 86 14.08 1.29 -0.98
CA ARG A 86 15.29 1.67 -0.24
C ARG A 86 15.76 0.57 0.70
N GLU A 87 14.82 -0.09 1.38
CA GLU A 87 15.11 -1.25 2.23
C GLU A 87 15.68 -2.42 1.42
N HIS A 88 15.09 -2.72 0.25
CA HIS A 88 15.58 -3.76 -0.66
C HIS A 88 17.02 -3.48 -1.12
N LEU A 89 17.30 -2.28 -1.64
CA LEU A 89 18.63 -1.87 -2.09
C LEU A 89 19.68 -1.90 -0.97
N THR A 90 19.29 -1.57 0.26
CA THR A 90 20.18 -1.61 1.43
C THR A 90 20.59 -3.06 1.74
N ARG A 91 19.67 -4.02 1.61
CA ARG A 91 19.96 -5.44 1.80
C ARG A 91 20.83 -6.03 0.71
N GLU A 92 20.53 -5.72 -0.55
CA GLU A 92 21.37 -6.16 -1.67
C GLU A 92 22.82 -5.65 -1.53
N ARG A 93 23.00 -4.44 -0.99
CA ARG A 93 24.33 -3.92 -0.67
C ARG A 93 25.00 -4.72 0.44
N HIS A 94 24.32 -5.02 1.54
CA HIS A 94 24.90 -5.77 2.66
C HIS A 94 25.18 -7.25 2.32
N SER A 95 24.34 -7.90 1.50
CA SER A 95 24.58 -9.29 1.08
C SER A 95 25.79 -9.43 0.15
N ARG A 96 26.11 -8.40 -0.64
CA ARG A 96 27.27 -8.39 -1.55
C ARG A 96 28.63 -8.32 -0.85
N PHE A 97 28.72 -7.86 0.39
CA PHE A 97 29.99 -7.75 1.13
C PHE A 97 30.27 -8.95 2.05
N HIS A 98 29.36 -9.92 2.12
CA HIS A 98 29.48 -11.13 2.94
C HIS A 98 29.90 -12.38 2.12
N HIS A 99 30.60 -12.19 1.00
CA HIS A 99 30.96 -13.25 0.07
C HIS A 99 32.48 -13.44 -0.04
#